data_AF-A0A3M1N0A0-F1
#
_entry.id   AF-A0A3M1N0A0-F1
#
_cell.length_a   1.000
_cell.length_b   1.000
_cell.length_c   1.000
_cell.angle_alpha   90.00
_cell.angle_beta   90.00
_cell.angle_gamma   90.00
#
_symmetry.space_group_name_H-M   'P 1'
#
loop_
_entity.id
_entity.type
_entity.pdbx_description
1 polymer ?
#
loop_
_entity_poly.entity_id
_entity_poly.type
_entity_poly.pdbx_seq_one_letter_code
_entity_poly.pdbx_strand_id
1 'polypeptide(L)'
;MLSTLPEAGYVIFWYNCDALDSGSCDELKAQIRAAMQQAALPELIAFPWPTLDTPVALTSWGKLLTLQQFDSTEALAFVKANYNRAPEPAAP
;
A
#
# COMPACT_ATOMS: atom_id res chain seq x y z
N MET A 1 -0.61 24.90 -5.62
CA MET A 1 0.10 24.21 -4.53
C MET A 1 0.46 22.85 -5.08
N LEU A 2 1.63 22.75 -5.69
CA LEU A 2 2.15 21.46 -6.17
C LEU A 2 2.46 20.68 -4.90
N SER A 3 1.76 19.58 -4.67
CA SER A 3 2.19 18.57 -3.71
C SER A 3 3.63 18.23 -4.09
N THR A 4 4.57 18.53 -3.19
CA THR A 4 5.95 18.06 -3.27
C THR A 4 5.94 16.56 -3.53
N LEU A 5 6.94 16.12 -4.29
CA LEU A 5 7.06 14.80 -4.90
C LEU A 5 6.94 13.68 -3.85
N PRO A 6 6.86 12.40 -4.25
CA PRO A 6 6.95 11.23 -3.35
C PRO A 6 8.31 11.08 -2.62
N GLU A 7 8.88 12.19 -2.13
CA GLU A 7 10.20 12.41 -1.54
C GLU A 7 10.34 11.76 -0.15
N ALA A 8 9.24 11.35 0.49
CA ALA A 8 9.22 10.86 1.88
C ALA A 8 8.99 9.34 2.04
N GLY A 9 9.17 8.50 1.01
CA GLY A 9 9.13 7.04 1.22
C GLY A 9 7.74 6.49 1.57
N TYR A 10 6.76 6.83 0.72
CA TYR A 10 5.38 6.38 0.77
C TYR A 10 5.28 4.84 0.69
N VAL A 11 4.23 4.30 1.31
CA VAL A 11 3.81 2.92 1.08
C VAL A 11 2.50 2.95 0.29
N ILE A 12 2.51 2.31 -0.87
CA ILE A 12 1.36 2.25 -1.77
C ILE A 12 0.77 0.85 -1.73
N PHE A 13 -0.53 0.77 -1.49
CA PHE A 13 -1.36 -0.43 -1.62
C PHE A 13 -1.99 -0.44 -3.01
N TRP A 14 -1.47 -1.28 -3.88
CA TRP A 14 -2.07 -1.61 -5.17
C TRP A 14 -3.09 -2.72 -4.98
N TYR A 15 -4.27 -2.59 -5.58
CA TYR A 15 -5.28 -3.65 -5.51
C TYR A 15 -5.93 -3.90 -6.86
N ASN A 16 -6.21 -5.17 -7.15
CA ASN A 16 -6.89 -5.61 -8.35
C ASN A 16 -8.24 -6.24 -7.98
N CYS A 17 -9.32 -5.53 -8.31
CA CYS A 17 -10.66 -6.06 -8.10
C CYS A 17 -11.09 -7.04 -9.20
N ASP A 18 -10.46 -7.02 -10.37
CA ASP A 18 -10.76 -7.96 -11.47
C ASP A 18 -10.14 -9.34 -11.21
N ALA A 19 -9.13 -9.41 -10.34
CA ALA A 19 -8.53 -10.66 -9.85
C ALA A 19 -9.32 -11.32 -8.71
N LEU A 20 -10.47 -10.75 -8.32
CA LEU A 20 -11.29 -11.19 -7.20
C LEU A 20 -12.71 -11.55 -7.64
N ASP A 21 -13.35 -12.44 -6.89
CA ASP A 21 -14.75 -12.78 -7.11
C ASP A 21 -15.68 -11.60 -6.79
N SER A 22 -16.88 -11.62 -7.38
CA SER A 22 -17.92 -10.60 -7.16
C SER A 22 -18.31 -10.52 -5.68
N GLY A 23 -18.02 -9.38 -5.04
CA GLY A 23 -18.25 -9.11 -3.61
C GLY A 23 -16.98 -9.02 -2.77
N SER A 24 -15.87 -9.63 -3.22
CA SER A 24 -14.60 -9.66 -2.48
C SER A 24 -13.79 -8.36 -2.60
N CYS A 25 -14.05 -7.54 -3.62
CA CYS A 25 -13.37 -6.25 -3.81
C CYS A 25 -13.73 -5.22 -2.74
N ASP A 26 -14.99 -5.14 -2.30
CA ASP A 26 -15.40 -4.20 -1.26
C ASP A 26 -14.85 -4.61 0.11
N GLU A 27 -14.79 -5.92 0.37
CA GLU A 27 -14.11 -6.46 1.55
C GLU A 27 -12.62 -6.12 1.54
N LEU A 28 -11.92 -6.34 0.42
CA LEU A 28 -10.50 -5.98 0.30
C LEU A 28 -10.27 -4.49 0.56
N LYS A 29 -11.07 -3.61 -0.02
CA LYS A 29 -10.97 -2.16 0.21
C LYS A 29 -11.19 -1.81 1.69
N ALA A 30 -12.14 -2.45 2.36
CA ALA A 30 -12.38 -2.25 3.78
C ALA A 30 -11.19 -2.70 4.64
N GLN A 31 -10.60 -3.86 4.31
CA GLN A 31 -9.42 -4.38 5.00
C GLN A 31 -8.19 -3.50 4.80
N ILE A 32 -7.91 -3.03 3.57
CA ILE A 32 -6.83 -2.07 3.28
C ILE A 32 -7.03 -0.79 4.09
N ARG A 33 -8.25 -0.24 4.08
CA ARG A 33 -8.58 0.97 4.85
C ARG A 33 -8.35 0.77 6.35
N ALA A 34 -8.76 -0.36 6.90
CA ALA A 34 -8.55 -0.70 8.31
C ALA A 34 -7.05 -0.79 8.65
N ALA A 35 -6.24 -1.40 7.77
CA ALA A 35 -4.79 -1.47 7.96
C ALA A 35 -4.14 -0.09 7.91
N MET A 36 -4.54 0.77 6.96
CA MET A 36 -4.04 2.16 6.89
C MET A 36 -4.40 2.96 8.15
N GLN A 37 -5.64 2.82 8.64
CA GLN A 37 -6.08 3.47 9.88
C GLN A 37 -5.32 2.96 11.11
N GLN A 38 -5.08 1.65 11.20
CA GLN A 38 -4.33 1.03 12.28
C GLN A 38 -2.84 1.40 12.27
N ALA A 39 -2.25 1.59 11.09
CA ALA A 39 -0.89 2.07 10.98
C ALA A 39 -0.75 3.50 11.55
N ALA A 40 -1.81 4.32 11.45
CA ALA A 40 -1.85 5.70 11.93
C ALA A 40 -0.67 6.55 11.40
N LEU A 41 -0.22 6.27 10.18
CA LEU A 41 0.85 6.99 9.50
C LEU A 41 0.26 7.91 8.42
N PRO A 42 0.82 9.11 8.23
CA PRO A 42 0.53 9.89 7.04
C PRO A 42 1.11 9.19 5.80
N GLU A 43 0.78 9.65 4.60
CA GLU A 43 1.48 9.21 3.36
C GLU A 43 1.29 7.72 2.98
N LEU A 44 0.18 7.11 3.38
CA LEU A 44 -0.28 5.83 2.85
C LEU A 44 -1.28 6.07 1.71
N ILE A 45 -1.09 5.39 0.59
CA ILE A 45 -1.95 5.51 -0.61
C ILE A 45 -2.53 4.15 -0.95
N ALA A 46 -3.80 4.10 -1.34
CA ALA A 46 -4.41 2.92 -1.94
C ALA A 46 -4.90 3.25 -3.35
N PHE A 47 -4.47 2.47 -4.35
CA PHE A 47 -4.77 2.74 -5.75
C PHE A 47 -5.19 1.48 -6.51
N PRO A 48 -6.29 1.53 -7.29
CA PRO A 48 -6.73 0.41 -8.10
C PRO A 48 -5.77 0.16 -9.27
N TRP A 49 -5.36 -1.08 -9.47
CA TRP A 49 -4.51 -1.50 -10.59
C TRP A 49 -5.09 -2.80 -11.20
N PRO A 50 -5.92 -2.71 -12.26
CA PRO A 50 -6.63 -3.87 -12.82
C PRO A 50 -5.75 -4.87 -13.57
N THR A 51 -4.57 -4.46 -14.03
CA THR A 51 -3.60 -5.34 -14.70
C THR A 51 -2.56 -5.97 -13.77
N LEU A 52 -2.75 -5.85 -12.44
CA LEU A 52 -1.86 -6.45 -11.45
C LEU A 52 -2.11 -7.96 -11.37
N ASP A 53 -1.05 -8.77 -11.40
CA ASP A 53 -1.16 -10.24 -11.38
C ASP A 53 -1.66 -10.81 -10.04
N THR A 54 -1.68 -10.00 -8.98
CA THR A 54 -2.17 -10.40 -7.65
C THR A 54 -3.33 -9.50 -7.20
N PRO A 55 -4.22 -9.99 -6.32
CA PRO A 55 -5.30 -9.19 -5.77
C PRO A 55 -4.82 -7.95 -5.02
N VAL A 56 -3.67 -8.04 -4.35
CA VAL A 56 -3.06 -6.90 -3.67
C VAL A 56 -1.53 -6.96 -3.71
N ALA A 57 -0.90 -5.80 -3.81
CA ALA A 57 0.53 -5.64 -3.67
C ALA A 57 0.85 -4.35 -2.92
N LEU A 58 1.89 -4.36 -2.09
CA LEU A 58 2.40 -3.19 -1.41
C LEU A 58 3.77 -2.85 -1.98
N THR A 59 4.00 -1.57 -2.28
CA THR A 59 5.32 -1.10 -2.71
C THR A 59 5.81 0.04 -1.85
N SER A 60 7.11 0.04 -1.60
CA SER A 60 7.90 1.16 -1.12
C SER A 60 9.24 1.15 -1.88
N TRP A 61 10.11 2.13 -1.64
CA TRP A 61 11.40 2.26 -2.32
C TRP A 61 12.20 0.95 -2.39
N GLY A 62 12.33 0.38 -3.59
CA GLY A 62 13.06 -0.87 -3.84
C GLY A 62 12.48 -2.10 -3.14
N LYS A 63 11.23 -2.03 -2.67
CA LYS A 63 10.55 -3.09 -1.91
C LYS A 63 9.17 -3.37 -2.51
N LEU A 64 8.88 -4.65 -2.66
CA LEU A 64 7.61 -5.15 -3.14
C LEU A 64 7.18 -6.29 -2.24
N LEU A 65 5.92 -6.26 -1.83
CA LEU A 65 5.22 -7.36 -1.19
C LEU A 65 3.97 -7.68 -2.01
N THR A 66 3.86 -8.89 -2.52
CA THR A 66 2.68 -9.36 -3.27
C THR A 66 1.91 -10.36 -2.42
N LEU A 67 0.59 -10.22 -2.33
CA LEU A 67 -0.26 -11.14 -1.56
C LEU A 67 -1.39 -11.67 -2.43
N GLN A 68 -1.62 -12.99 -2.37
CA GLN A 68 -2.75 -13.65 -3.01
C GLN A 68 -4.06 -13.50 -2.22
N GLN A 69 -3.94 -13.23 -0.92
CA GLN A 69 -5.03 -12.86 -0.03
C GLN A 69 -4.51 -11.78 0.90
N PHE A 70 -5.36 -10.80 1.24
CA PHE A 70 -4.93 -9.73 2.13
C PHE A 70 -4.70 -10.26 3.55
N ASP A 71 -3.45 -10.14 4.02
CA ASP A 71 -3.06 -10.37 5.41
C ASP A 71 -2.74 -9.03 6.06
N SER A 72 -3.55 -8.65 7.05
CA SER A 72 -3.39 -7.37 7.75
C SER A 72 -2.10 -7.31 8.58
N THR A 73 -1.64 -8.44 9.12
CA THR A 73 -0.42 -8.51 9.93
C THR A 73 0.81 -8.28 9.06
N GLU A 74 0.87 -8.94 7.92
CA GLU A 74 1.97 -8.80 6.96
C GLU A 74 1.98 -7.41 6.33
N ALA A 75 0.82 -6.89 5.93
CA ALA A 75 0.68 -5.54 5.40
C ALA A 75 1.16 -4.47 6.40
N LEU A 76 0.75 -4.58 7.68
CA LEU A 76 1.18 -3.65 8.73
C LEU A 76 2.68 -3.76 9.02
N ALA A 77 3.24 -4.97 8.99
CA ALA A 77 4.67 -5.18 9.15
C ALA A 77 5.46 -4.52 8.01
N PHE A 78 5.00 -4.68 6.77
CA PHE A 78 5.59 -4.04 5.60
C PHE A 78 5.53 -2.52 5.69
N VAL A 79 4.37 -1.96 6.05
CA VAL A 79 4.19 -0.51 6.24
C VAL A 79 5.19 0.02 7.26
N LYS A 80 5.25 -0.57 8.46
CA LYS A 80 6.14 -0.11 9.53
C LYS A 80 7.62 -0.24 9.18
N ALA A 81 7.99 -1.28 8.43
CA ALA A 81 9.38 -1.51 8.05
C ALA A 81 9.87 -0.56 6.95
N ASN A 82 8.97 -0.09 6.07
CA ASN A 82 9.35 0.60 4.82
C ASN A 82 8.79 2.03 4.69
N TYR A 83 7.99 2.50 5.64
CA TYR A 83 7.57 3.89 5.71
C TYR A 83 8.75 4.84 6.00
N ASN A 84 8.83 5.95 5.26
CA ASN A 84 9.87 6.98 5.42
C ASN A 84 11.30 6.44 5.29
N ARG A 85 11.49 5.52 4.33
CA ARG A 85 12.78 4.89 4.01
C ARG A 85 13.25 5.20 2.59
N ALA A 86 12.90 6.37 2.05
CA ALA A 86 13.46 6.81 0.77
C ALA A 86 15.00 6.99 0.89
N PRO A 87 15.76 6.71 -0.19
CA PRO A 87 17.22 6.85 -0.19
C PRO A 87 17.71 8.30 -0.19
N GLU A 88 16.82 9.27 -0.43
CA GLU A 88 17.19 10.68 -0.40
C GLU A 88 17.44 11.16 1.04
N PRO A 89 18.51 11.94 1.29
CA PRO A 89 18.69 12.55 2.59
C PRO A 89 17.49 13.45 2.88
N ALA A 90 16.94 13.36 4.09
CA ALA A 90 15.84 14.22 4.55
C ALA A 90 16.20 15.67 4.19
N ALA A 91 15.48 16.25 3.23
CA ALA A 91 15.70 17.62 2.85
C ALA A 91 15.41 18.51 4.09
N PRO A 92 16.32 19.42 4.45
CA PRO A 92 16.24 20.21 5.69
C PRO A 92 15.06 21.18 5.71
#